data_AF-A0A6N2VT88-F1
#
_entry.id   AF-A0A6N2VT88-F1
#
_cell.length_a   1.000
_cell.length_b   1.000
_cell.length_c   1.000
_cell.angle_alpha   90.00
_cell.angle_beta   90.00
_cell.angle_gamma   90.00
#
_symmetry.space_group_name_H-M   'P 1'
#
loop_
_entity.id
_entity.type
_entity.pdbx_description
1 polymer ?
#
loop_
_entity_poly.entity_id
_entity_poly.type
_entity_poly.pdbx_seq_one_letter_code
_entity_poly.pdbx_strand_id
1 'polypeptide(L)' 'MILERTIKALHEAGCSEPIWVGGAVVTEDIAHNIGADYYTEDAMAAVNLLENEILDL' A
#
# COMPACT_ATOMS: atom_id res chain seq x y z
N MET A 1 9.26 10.45 5.70
CA MET A 1 9.19 9.34 6.71
C MET A 1 9.99 8.13 6.23
N ILE A 2 10.17 7.05 7.02
CA ILE A 2 10.88 5.83 6.54
C ILE A 2 10.11 5.21 5.36
N LEU A 3 8.78 5.04 5.49
CA LEU A 3 7.92 4.45 4.47
C LEU A 3 8.03 5.16 3.11
N GLU A 4 7.94 6.49 3.11
CA GLU A 4 8.08 7.32 1.91
C GLU A 4 9.41 7.12 1.17
N ARG A 5 10.52 6.96 1.91
CA ARG A 5 11.84 6.70 1.32
C ARG A 5 11.89 5.31 0.69
N THR A 6 11.28 4.32 1.33
CA THR A 6 11.17 2.97 0.81
C THR A 6 10.37 2.94 -0.49
N ILE A 7 9.21 3.61 -0.54
CA ILE A 7 8.36 3.68 -1.74
C ILE A 7 9.08 4.37 -2.89
N LYS A 8 9.74 5.50 -2.62
CA LYS A 8 10.57 6.19 -3.62
C LYS A 8 11.67 5.28 -4.18
N ALA A 9 12.37 4.55 -3.32
CA ALA A 9 13.40 3.62 -3.74
C ALA A 9 12.85 2.46 -4.60
N LEU A 10 11.64 1.96 -4.31
CA LEU A 10 10.98 0.96 -5.15
C LEU A 10 10.67 1.50 -6.54
N HIS A 11 10.13 2.72 -6.63
CA HIS A 11 9.88 3.38 -7.92
C HIS A 11 11.18 3.64 -8.69
N GLU A 12 12.23 4.12 -8.02
CA GLU A 12 13.55 4.35 -8.64
C GLU A 12 14.22 3.04 -9.11
N ALA A 13 13.95 1.92 -8.43
CA ALA A 13 14.40 0.60 -8.84
C ALA A 13 13.59 0.02 -10.02
N GLY A 14 12.53 0.70 -10.47
CA GLY A 14 11.66 0.22 -11.55
C GLY A 14 10.71 -0.90 -11.13
N CYS A 15 10.39 -1.01 -9.83
CA CYS A 15 9.34 -1.88 -9.33
C CYS A 15 8.01 -1.47 -9.99
N SER A 16 7.34 -2.43 -10.62
CA SER A 16 6.06 -2.21 -11.32
C SER A 16 4.87 -2.80 -10.56
N GLU A 17 5.18 -3.56 -9.51
CA GLU A 17 4.24 -4.24 -8.65
C GLU A 17 3.51 -3.23 -7.75
N PRO A 18 2.19 -3.42 -7.52
CA PRO A 18 1.43 -2.52 -6.68
C PRO A 18 1.94 -2.51 -5.23
N ILE A 19 2.04 -1.32 -4.65
CA ILE A 19 2.54 -1.09 -3.30
C ILE A 19 1.36 -0.89 -2.35
N TRP A 20 1.30 -1.78 -1.35
CA TRP A 20 0.28 -1.75 -0.32
C TRP A 20 0.89 -1.32 1.00
N VAL A 21 0.21 -0.43 1.72
CA VAL A 21 0.63 0.03 3.05
C VAL A 21 -0.52 -0.05 4.04
N GLY A 22 -0.21 -0.23 5.31
CA GLY A 22 -1.24 -0.35 6.34
C GLY A 22 -0.71 -0.29 7.76
N GLY A 23 -1.61 -0.52 8.71
CA GLY A 23 -1.33 -0.56 10.14
C GLY A 23 -1.48 0.79 10.85
N ALA A 24 -1.54 0.73 12.18
CA ALA A 24 -2.03 1.79 13.08
C ALA A 24 -1.31 3.15 13.01
N VAL A 25 -0.15 3.25 12.33
CA VAL A 25 0.66 4.47 12.24
C VAL A 25 0.44 5.21 10.91
N VAL A 26 -0.30 4.61 9.97
CA VAL A 26 -0.55 5.17 8.63
C VAL A 26 -2.06 5.39 8.48
N THR A 27 -2.45 6.54 7.96
CA THR A 27 -3.82 6.80 7.51
C THR A 27 -3.88 6.74 5.99
N GLU A 28 -5.06 6.61 5.41
CA GLU A 28 -5.28 6.64 3.96
C GLU A 28 -4.66 7.89 3.31
N ASP A 29 -4.87 9.06 3.91
CA ASP A 29 -4.26 10.31 3.43
C ASP A 29 -2.73 10.26 3.41
N ILE A 30 -2.11 9.66 4.44
CA ILE A 30 -0.66 9.50 4.48
C ILE A 30 -0.22 8.53 3.38
N ALA A 31 -0.92 7.41 3.18
CA ALA A 31 -0.63 6.41 2.18
C ALA A 31 -0.63 6.99 0.75
N HIS A 32 -1.67 7.75 0.40
CA HIS A 32 -1.74 8.44 -0.89
C HIS A 32 -0.62 9.47 -1.06
N ASN A 33 -0.33 10.27 -0.02
CA ASN A 33 0.71 11.29 -0.08
C ASN A 33 2.13 10.72 -0.27
N ILE A 34 2.39 9.51 0.22
CA ILE A 34 3.69 8.83 0.05
C ILE A 34 3.78 8.00 -1.23
N GLY A 35 2.70 7.91 -2.00
CA GLY A 35 2.66 7.22 -3.29
C GLY A 35 2.44 5.71 -3.21
N ALA A 36 1.70 5.23 -2.20
CA ALA A 36 1.21 3.85 -2.19
C ALA A 36 -0.03 3.71 -3.09
N ASP A 37 -0.22 2.54 -3.69
CA ASP A 37 -1.38 2.23 -4.54
C ASP A 37 -2.60 1.83 -3.71
N TYR A 38 -2.37 1.18 -2.56
CA TYR A 38 -3.44 0.71 -1.69
C TYR A 38 -3.13 0.97 -0.21
N TYR A 39 -4.19 1.29 0.55
CA TYR A 39 -4.16 1.40 2.00
C TYR A 39 -5.13 0.39 2.64
N THR A 40 -4.70 -0.27 3.71
CA THR A 40 -5.54 -1.19 4.49
C THR A 40 -5.35 -0.92 5.99
N GLU A 41 -6.45 -0.81 6.73
CA GLU A 41 -6.41 -0.51 8.17
C GLU A 41 -5.82 -1.65 9.01
N ASP A 42 -6.10 -2.90 8.63
CA ASP A 42 -5.58 -4.09 9.27
C ASP A 42 -5.36 -5.24 8.28
N ALA A 43 -4.83 -6.36 8.79
CA ALA A 43 -4.50 -7.52 7.97
C ALA A 43 -5.74 -8.20 7.36
N MET A 44 -6.89 -8.19 8.05
CA MET A 44 -8.12 -8.81 7.55
C MET A 44 -8.72 -7.98 6.42
N ALA A 45 -8.73 -6.65 6.57
CA ALA A 45 -9.13 -5.73 5.52
C ALA A 45 -8.26 -5.89 4.27
N ALA A 46 -6.95 -6.14 4.43
CA ALA A 46 -6.06 -6.41 3.30
C ALA A 46 -6.40 -7.69 2.54
N VAL A 47 -6.72 -8.78 3.25
CA VAL A 47 -7.15 -10.04 2.63
C VAL A 47 -8.47 -9.83 1.89
N ASN A 48 -9.44 -9.17 2.52
CA ASN A 48 -10.73 -8.91 1.88
C ASN A 48 -10.60 -8.05 0.62
N LEU A 49 -9.78 -6.99 0.66
CA LEU A 49 -9.52 -6.13 -0.50
C LEU A 49 -8.90 -6.95 -1.65
N LEU A 50 -7.92 -7.80 -1.32
CA LEU A 50 -7.26 -8.65 -2.30
C LEU A 50 -8.23 -9.66 -2.93
N GLU A 51 -9.03 -10.36 -2.12
CA GLU A 51 -9.91 -11.43 -2.57
C GLU A 51 -11.17 -10.94 -3.29
N ASN A 52 -11.69 -9.74 -2.96
CA ASN A 52 -12.98 -9.29 -3.48
C ASN A 52 -12.88 -8.17 -4.52
N GLU A 53 -11.79 -7.40 -4.56
CA GLU A 53 -11.68 -6.23 -5.44
C GLU A 53 -10.54 -6.32 -6.46
N ILE A 54 -9.53 -7.16 -6.21
CA ILE A 54 -8.30 -7.20 -7.03
C ILE A 54 -8.13 -8.55 -7.72
N LEU A 55 -8.42 -9.64 -7.02
CA LEU A 55 -8.52 -10.96 -7.62
C LEU A 55 -10.00 -11.21 -7.92
N ASP A 56 -10.38 -11.33 -9.20
CA ASP A 56 -11.70 -11.82 -9.60
C ASP A 56 -11.80 -13.34 -9.33
N LEU A 57 -11.68 -13.77 -8.06
CA LEU A 57 -11.70 -15.17 -7.63
C LEU A 57 -13.11 -15.67 -7.28
#